data_AF-A0A931Y4G9-F1
#
_entry.id   AF-A0A931Y4G9-F1
#
_cell.length_a   1.000
_cell.length_b   1.000
_cell.length_c   1.000
_cell.angle_alpha   90.00
_cell.angle_beta   90.00
_cell.angle_gamma   90.00
#
_symmetry.space_group_name_H-M   'P 1'
#
loop_
_entity.id
_entity.type
_entity.pdbx_description
1 polymer ?
#
loop_
_entity_poly.entity_id
_entity_poly.type
_entity_poly.pdbx_seq_one_letter_code
_entity_poly.pdbx_strand_id
1 'polypeptide(L)'
;MGIDAIALLKGNDLPLPERLRAQKLDDATLVHTGVAFGSDLEMLAYGVRTSVGDALYRHDDPRGVFVLPDVVAPKAKTYDDVIAEVGEAGEWVQLPAAGEVPVALTGAAAGSFEAMMGQAMQALGGENLAEIQRAIASGDYAAMARLQQKMAAALGGEDALEALATQLVGAIGASAPREPLGGFPELPIDLANVDPAQLAELAKDLEGTLPPEQLAEIERLLKKRS
;
A
#
# COMPACT_ATOMS: atom_id res chain seq x y z
N MET A 1 -12.26 -15.23 -0.73
CA MET A 1 -11.73 -14.28 -1.73
C MET A 1 -12.67 -13.10 -1.73
N GLY A 2 -12.15 -11.90 -1.48
CA GLY A 2 -12.94 -10.67 -1.59
C GLY A 2 -13.16 -10.27 -3.05
N ILE A 3 -14.15 -9.42 -3.30
CA ILE A 3 -14.39 -8.78 -4.60
C ILE A 3 -13.68 -7.44 -4.57
N ASP A 4 -12.82 -7.21 -5.55
CA ASP A 4 -12.06 -5.96 -5.66
C ASP A 4 -12.79 -4.95 -6.53
N ALA A 5 -12.52 -3.67 -6.32
CA ALA A 5 -13.07 -2.57 -7.10
C ALA A 5 -12.19 -2.27 -8.32
N ILE A 6 -12.85 -2.09 -9.46
CA ILE A 6 -12.27 -1.55 -10.69
C ILE A 6 -12.79 -0.12 -10.86
N ALA A 7 -11.88 0.85 -10.99
CA ALA A 7 -12.21 2.23 -11.29
C ALA A 7 -12.30 2.43 -12.81
N LEU A 8 -13.40 3.02 -13.29
CA LEU A 8 -13.57 3.43 -14.67
C LEU A 8 -13.20 4.91 -14.82
N LEU A 9 -12.12 5.17 -15.56
CA LEU A 9 -11.60 6.52 -15.77
C LEU A 9 -11.76 6.92 -17.24
N LYS A 10 -12.15 8.17 -17.46
CA LYS A 10 -12.24 8.77 -18.80
C LYS A 10 -10.83 9.04 -19.35
N GLY A 11 -10.60 8.71 -20.61
CA GLY A 11 -9.30 8.80 -21.28
C GLY A 11 -8.54 7.47 -21.34
N ASN A 12 -7.75 7.31 -22.40
CA ASN A 12 -6.96 6.10 -22.71
C ASN A 12 -5.43 6.30 -22.54
N ASP A 13 -5.00 7.54 -22.26
CA ASP A 13 -3.62 7.92 -21.99
C ASP A 13 -3.53 8.60 -20.62
N LEU A 14 -3.77 7.79 -19.58
CA LEU A 14 -3.70 8.22 -18.18
C LEU A 14 -2.32 7.88 -17.60
N PRO A 15 -1.71 8.78 -16.81
CA PRO A 15 -0.42 8.53 -16.16
C PRO A 15 -0.60 7.60 -14.95
N LEU A 16 -0.90 6.32 -15.22
CA LEU A 16 -1.13 5.32 -14.19
C LEU A 16 0.21 4.75 -13.68
N PRO A 17 0.32 4.44 -12.37
CA PRO A 17 1.45 3.69 -11.85
C PRO A 17 1.61 2.32 -12.53
N GLU A 18 2.84 1.92 -12.86
CA GLU A 18 3.13 0.66 -13.58
C GLU A 18 2.65 -0.60 -12.82
N ARG A 19 2.55 -0.50 -11.49
CA ARG A 19 2.07 -1.60 -10.63
C ARG A 19 0.57 -1.90 -10.80
N LEU A 20 -0.22 -1.00 -11.39
CA LEU A 20 -1.65 -1.20 -11.53
C LEU A 20 -1.96 -1.97 -12.81
N ARG A 21 -2.85 -2.95 -12.67
CA ARG A 21 -3.45 -3.61 -13.83
C ARG A 21 -4.52 -2.69 -14.41
N ALA A 22 -4.34 -2.30 -15.67
CA ALA A 22 -5.29 -1.47 -16.39
C ALA A 22 -5.68 -2.10 -17.74
N GLN A 23 -6.93 -1.92 -18.14
CA GLN A 23 -7.45 -2.29 -19.46
C GLN A 23 -7.92 -1.03 -20.18
N LYS A 24 -7.28 -0.73 -21.32
CA LYS A 24 -7.70 0.38 -22.18
C LYS A 24 -8.98 0.01 -22.94
N LEU A 25 -9.88 0.98 -22.99
CA LEU A 25 -11.06 1.01 -23.83
C LEU A 25 -10.83 2.06 -24.94
N ASP A 26 -11.84 2.34 -25.76
CA ASP A 26 -11.70 3.27 -26.89
C ASP A 26 -11.47 4.70 -26.40
N ASP A 27 -12.22 5.14 -25.39
CA ASP A 27 -12.18 6.48 -24.78
C ASP A 27 -12.02 6.48 -23.24
N ALA A 28 -11.72 5.32 -22.66
CA ALA A 28 -11.64 5.13 -21.22
C ALA A 28 -10.60 4.08 -20.81
N THR A 29 -10.39 3.94 -19.51
CA THR A 29 -9.51 2.93 -18.91
C THR A 29 -10.16 2.33 -17.67
N LEU A 30 -10.21 1.00 -17.60
CA LEU A 30 -10.57 0.25 -16.40
C LEU A 30 -9.31 -0.02 -15.59
N VAL A 31 -9.29 0.34 -14.31
CA VAL A 31 -8.12 0.23 -13.44
C VAL A 31 -8.45 -0.63 -12.22
N HIS A 32 -7.76 -1.75 -12.05
CA HIS A 32 -7.90 -2.58 -10.85
C HIS A 32 -7.22 -1.89 -9.67
N THR A 33 -8.01 -1.55 -8.66
CA THR A 33 -7.53 -0.71 -7.55
C THR A 33 -6.93 -1.51 -6.38
N GLY A 34 -7.30 -2.80 -6.27
CA GLY A 34 -6.97 -3.67 -5.13
C GLY A 34 -7.74 -3.32 -3.85
N VAL A 35 -8.72 -2.42 -3.92
CA VAL A 35 -9.58 -2.02 -2.81
C VAL A 35 -10.83 -2.90 -2.82
N ALA A 36 -11.28 -3.37 -1.66
CA ALA A 36 -12.48 -4.19 -1.58
C ALA A 36 -13.73 -3.38 -2.00
N PHE A 37 -14.51 -3.90 -2.96
CA PHE A 37 -15.68 -3.20 -3.50
C PHE A 37 -16.78 -2.97 -2.46
N GLY A 38 -17.02 -3.94 -1.57
CA GLY A 38 -18.03 -3.84 -0.50
C GLY A 38 -17.56 -3.07 0.74
N SER A 39 -16.51 -2.25 0.63
CA SER A 39 -16.09 -1.36 1.72
C SER A 39 -17.03 -0.14 1.81
N ASP A 40 -16.94 0.61 2.91
CA ASP A 40 -17.65 1.88 3.01
C ASP A 40 -17.24 2.83 1.87
N LEU A 41 -18.18 3.65 1.38
CA LEU A 41 -17.97 4.55 0.24
C LEU A 41 -16.81 5.53 0.46
N GLU A 42 -16.61 6.02 1.67
CA GLU A 42 -15.51 6.95 2.00
C GLU A 42 -14.16 6.24 1.88
N MET A 43 -14.09 5.01 2.39
CA MET A 43 -12.89 4.16 2.29
C MET A 43 -12.61 3.74 0.86
N LEU A 44 -13.65 3.43 0.09
CA LEU A 44 -13.54 3.11 -1.33
C LEU A 44 -13.01 4.32 -2.12
N ALA A 45 -13.57 5.51 -1.91
CA ALA A 45 -13.12 6.75 -2.55
C ALA A 45 -11.65 7.07 -2.21
N TYR A 46 -11.28 6.94 -0.93
CA TYR A 46 -9.92 7.15 -0.47
C TYR A 46 -8.94 6.13 -1.07
N GLY A 47 -9.32 4.85 -1.11
CA GLY A 47 -8.54 3.78 -1.71
C GLY A 47 -8.35 3.98 -3.21
N VAL A 48 -9.40 4.33 -3.95
CA VAL A 48 -9.34 4.69 -5.37
C VAL A 48 -8.36 5.85 -5.57
N ARG A 49 -8.47 6.92 -4.77
CA ARG A 49 -7.56 8.07 -4.88
C ARG A 49 -6.10 7.70 -4.63
N THR A 50 -5.86 6.91 -3.60
CA THR A 50 -4.51 6.44 -3.23
C THR A 50 -3.91 5.51 -4.28
N SER A 51 -4.72 4.64 -4.89
CA SER A 51 -4.25 3.72 -5.93
C SER A 51 -4.00 4.45 -7.25
N VAL A 52 -4.97 5.22 -7.74
CA VAL A 52 -4.95 5.83 -9.08
C VAL A 52 -4.07 7.09 -9.13
N GLY A 53 -4.01 7.87 -8.06
CA GLY A 53 -3.15 9.05 -7.96
C GLY A 53 -3.47 10.15 -8.97
N ASP A 54 -2.42 10.69 -9.59
CA ASP A 54 -2.50 11.87 -10.47
C ASP A 54 -3.35 11.66 -11.75
N ALA A 55 -3.62 10.41 -12.14
CA ALA A 55 -4.51 10.11 -13.25
C ALA A 55 -5.94 10.63 -13.03
N LEU A 56 -6.37 10.82 -11.77
CA LEU A 56 -7.66 11.40 -11.44
C LEU A 56 -7.82 12.86 -11.85
N TYR A 57 -6.73 13.62 -11.99
CA TYR A 57 -6.83 15.00 -12.48
C TYR A 57 -7.20 15.09 -13.97
N ARG A 58 -7.00 14.01 -14.72
CA ARG A 58 -7.46 13.90 -16.12
C ARG A 58 -8.88 13.34 -16.22
N HIS A 59 -9.39 12.76 -15.12
CA HIS A 59 -10.74 12.27 -15.03
C HIS A 59 -11.70 13.43 -14.72
N ASP A 60 -12.19 14.08 -15.78
CA ASP A 60 -13.09 15.23 -15.70
C ASP A 60 -14.57 14.81 -15.78
N ASP A 61 -15.05 14.09 -14.76
CA ASP A 61 -16.48 13.78 -14.59
C ASP A 61 -17.00 14.38 -13.27
N PRO A 62 -17.98 15.29 -13.31
CA PRO A 62 -18.51 15.93 -12.09
C PRO A 62 -19.25 14.96 -11.16
N ARG A 63 -19.59 13.75 -11.61
CA ARG A 63 -20.23 12.70 -10.79
C ARG A 63 -19.21 11.94 -9.93
N GLY A 64 -17.92 12.17 -10.11
CA GLY A 64 -16.85 11.41 -9.47
C GLY A 64 -16.42 10.20 -10.31
N VAL A 65 -15.84 9.19 -9.67
CA VAL A 65 -15.37 7.98 -10.35
C VAL A 65 -16.43 6.90 -10.26
N PHE A 66 -16.76 6.26 -11.39
CA PHE A 66 -17.58 5.07 -11.39
C PHE A 66 -16.72 3.84 -11.07
N VAL A 67 -17.06 3.11 -10.03
CA VAL A 67 -16.41 1.88 -9.59
C VAL A 67 -17.35 0.70 -9.80
N LEU A 68 -16.80 -0.41 -10.28
CA LEU A 68 -17.54 -1.65 -10.52
C LEU A 68 -16.78 -2.82 -9.85
N PRO A 69 -17.48 -3.89 -9.45
CA PRO A 69 -16.83 -5.06 -8.88
C PRO A 69 -16.05 -5.81 -9.97
N ASP A 70 -14.92 -6.40 -9.62
CA ASP A 70 -14.04 -7.08 -10.58
C ASP A 70 -14.64 -8.33 -11.23
N VAL A 71 -15.69 -8.90 -10.63
CA VAL A 71 -16.48 -9.98 -11.20
C VAL A 71 -17.37 -9.52 -12.36
N VAL A 72 -17.62 -8.21 -12.50
CA VAL A 72 -18.33 -7.63 -13.64
C VAL A 72 -17.33 -7.39 -14.76
N ALA A 73 -17.47 -8.16 -15.83
CA ALA A 73 -16.60 -8.10 -17.02
C ALA A 73 -17.35 -7.43 -18.19
N PRO A 74 -17.42 -6.08 -18.25
CA PRO A 74 -18.19 -5.38 -19.26
C PRO A 74 -17.64 -5.64 -20.67
N LYS A 75 -18.55 -5.77 -21.65
CA LYS A 75 -18.21 -5.98 -23.06
C LYS A 75 -18.05 -4.66 -23.82
N ALA A 76 -18.76 -3.63 -23.37
CA ALA A 76 -18.68 -2.27 -23.86
C ALA A 76 -17.24 -1.75 -23.94
N LYS A 77 -17.00 -0.88 -24.93
CA LYS A 77 -15.68 -0.32 -25.26
C LYS A 77 -15.60 1.18 -25.10
N THR A 78 -16.67 1.83 -24.63
CA THR A 78 -16.67 3.27 -24.35
C THR A 78 -17.09 3.53 -22.91
N TYR A 79 -16.70 4.68 -22.38
CA TYR A 79 -16.99 5.11 -21.01
C TYR A 79 -18.49 5.03 -20.68
N ASP A 80 -19.31 5.68 -21.51
CA ASP A 80 -20.76 5.77 -21.29
C ASP A 80 -21.45 4.42 -21.50
N ASP A 81 -21.00 3.63 -22.47
CA ASP A 81 -21.56 2.29 -22.70
C ASP A 81 -21.24 1.33 -21.55
N VAL A 82 -20.05 1.44 -20.93
CA VAL A 82 -19.72 0.64 -19.73
C VAL A 82 -20.64 1.02 -18.57
N ILE A 83 -20.86 2.32 -18.32
CA ILE A 83 -21.78 2.77 -17.26
C ILE A 83 -23.20 2.25 -17.53
N ALA A 84 -23.66 2.32 -18.78
CA ALA A 84 -24.98 1.83 -19.15
C ALA A 84 -25.11 0.29 -19.04
N GLU A 85 -24.06 -0.46 -19.41
CA GLU A 85 -24.03 -1.93 -19.30
C GLU A 85 -24.00 -2.39 -17.84
N VAL A 86 -23.19 -1.75 -17.00
CA VAL A 86 -23.03 -2.10 -15.58
C VAL A 86 -24.25 -1.65 -14.76
N GLY A 87 -24.81 -0.47 -15.06
CA GLY A 87 -26.00 0.07 -14.42
C GLY A 87 -25.87 0.15 -12.89
N GLU A 88 -26.81 -0.47 -12.19
CA GLU A 88 -26.91 -0.43 -10.72
C GLU A 88 -25.90 -1.34 -10.00
N ALA A 89 -25.13 -2.17 -10.74
CA ALA A 89 -24.11 -3.02 -10.14
C ALA A 89 -22.82 -2.27 -9.78
N GLY A 90 -22.67 -1.03 -10.26
CA GLY A 90 -21.55 -0.15 -9.93
C GLY A 90 -21.97 0.99 -9.01
N GLU A 91 -20.98 1.67 -8.45
CA GLU A 91 -21.17 2.76 -7.51
C GLU A 91 -20.42 4.01 -7.98
N TRP A 92 -20.98 5.19 -7.72
CA TRP A 92 -20.29 6.46 -7.94
C TRP A 92 -19.61 6.88 -6.65
N VAL A 93 -18.29 7.05 -6.69
CA VAL A 93 -17.52 7.56 -5.55
C VAL A 93 -17.09 9.01 -5.79
N GLN A 94 -17.43 9.86 -4.83
CA GLN A 94 -16.95 11.24 -4.78
C GLN A 94 -15.55 11.24 -4.19
N LEU A 95 -14.59 11.72 -4.98
CA LEU A 95 -13.19 11.69 -4.56
C LEU A 95 -12.92 12.83 -3.56
N PRO A 96 -12.28 12.55 -2.43
CA PRO A 96 -11.84 13.60 -1.51
C PRO A 96 -10.81 14.50 -2.20
N ALA A 97 -10.66 15.73 -1.69
CA ALA A 97 -9.64 16.65 -2.19
C ALA A 97 -8.23 16.06 -1.98
N ALA A 98 -7.26 16.55 -2.76
CA ALA A 98 -5.87 16.12 -2.60
C ALA A 98 -5.40 16.36 -1.16
N GLY A 99 -5.07 15.29 -0.44
CA GLY A 99 -4.55 15.39 0.91
C GLY A 99 -5.58 15.52 2.02
N GLU A 100 -6.87 15.45 1.69
CA GLU A 100 -7.94 15.35 2.69
C GLU A 100 -7.89 13.97 3.37
N VAL A 101 -7.96 13.97 4.70
CA VAL A 101 -7.94 12.75 5.52
C VAL A 101 -9.39 12.35 5.81
N PRO A 102 -9.80 11.10 5.54
CA PRO A 102 -11.13 10.59 5.86
C PRO A 102 -11.55 10.85 7.30
N VAL A 103 -12.81 11.22 7.50
CA VAL A 103 -13.38 11.51 8.83
C VAL A 103 -13.26 10.29 9.73
N ALA A 104 -13.47 9.09 9.19
CA ALA A 104 -13.29 7.82 9.89
C ALA A 104 -11.90 7.67 10.55
N LEU A 105 -10.85 8.24 9.94
CA LEU A 105 -9.49 8.23 10.49
C LEU A 105 -9.27 9.35 11.52
N THR A 106 -9.95 10.48 11.37
CA THR A 106 -9.85 11.62 12.31
C THR A 106 -10.68 11.44 13.58
N GLY A 107 -11.76 10.65 13.52
CA GLY A 107 -12.69 10.40 14.63
C GLY A 107 -12.41 9.10 15.41
N ALA A 108 -11.35 8.38 15.06
CA ALA A 108 -10.99 7.13 15.71
C ALA A 108 -10.62 7.33 17.20
N ALA A 109 -10.89 6.31 18.02
CA ALA A 109 -10.62 6.37 19.45
C ALA A 109 -9.14 6.60 19.74
N ALA A 110 -8.82 7.54 20.64
CA ALA A 110 -7.45 7.84 21.02
C ALA A 110 -6.71 6.56 21.46
N GLY A 111 -5.57 6.27 20.83
CA GLY A 111 -4.78 5.06 21.06
C GLY A 111 -5.13 3.87 20.15
N SER A 112 -6.13 3.97 19.28
CA SER A 112 -6.34 2.99 18.22
C SER A 112 -5.32 3.18 17.08
N PHE A 113 -5.11 2.11 16.29
CA PHE A 113 -4.21 2.16 15.14
C PHE A 113 -4.70 3.18 14.10
N GLU A 114 -6.01 3.28 13.90
CA GLU A 114 -6.64 4.25 13.00
C GLU A 114 -6.42 5.69 13.47
N ALA A 115 -6.52 5.96 14.79
CA ALA A 115 -6.23 7.29 15.33
C ALA A 115 -4.75 7.66 15.17
N MET A 116 -3.85 6.70 15.36
CA MET A 116 -2.41 6.87 15.10
C MET A 116 -2.16 7.14 13.60
N MET A 117 -2.82 6.41 12.71
CA MET A 117 -2.69 6.60 11.26
C MET A 117 -3.26 7.96 10.83
N GLY A 118 -4.41 8.37 11.36
CA GLY A 118 -5.00 9.69 11.14
C GLY A 118 -4.09 10.83 11.60
N GLN A 119 -3.49 10.70 12.79
CA GLN A 119 -2.50 11.67 13.31
C GLN A 119 -1.23 11.72 12.45
N ALA A 120 -0.70 10.56 12.06
CA ALA A 120 0.47 10.49 11.18
C ALA A 120 0.17 11.14 9.82
N MET A 121 -1.01 10.90 9.25
CA MET A 121 -1.43 11.51 7.99
C MET A 121 -1.62 13.02 8.12
N GLN A 122 -2.23 13.51 9.21
CA GLN A 122 -2.34 14.95 9.48
C GLN A 122 -0.97 15.62 9.68
N ALA A 123 -0.08 14.97 10.42
CA ALA A 123 1.28 15.48 10.68
C ALA A 123 2.14 15.51 9.41
N LEU A 124 1.96 14.52 8.53
CA LEU A 124 2.60 14.52 7.22
C LEU A 124 1.98 15.59 6.32
N GLY A 125 0.69 15.87 6.42
CA GLY A 125 0.03 16.85 5.58
C GLY A 125 -0.16 16.35 4.15
N GLY A 126 -1.27 16.78 3.54
CA GLY A 126 -1.73 16.30 2.25
C GLY A 126 -0.73 16.38 1.09
N GLU A 127 0.06 17.45 1.04
CA GLU A 127 1.10 17.64 0.02
C GLU A 127 2.25 16.65 0.15
N ASN A 128 2.69 16.34 1.38
CA ASN A 128 3.80 15.40 1.56
C ASN A 128 3.34 13.98 1.20
N LEU A 129 2.07 13.60 1.40
CA LEU A 129 1.55 12.29 0.99
C LEU A 129 1.66 12.04 -0.52
N ALA A 130 1.39 13.05 -1.34
CA ALA A 130 1.61 12.98 -2.78
C ALA A 130 3.11 12.89 -3.12
N GLU A 131 3.97 13.61 -2.37
CA GLU A 131 5.43 13.53 -2.49
C GLU A 131 5.96 12.13 -2.11
N ILE A 132 5.40 11.50 -1.07
CA ILE A 132 5.69 10.11 -0.65
C ILE A 132 5.38 9.14 -1.78
N GLN A 133 4.15 9.21 -2.29
CA GLN A 133 3.69 8.30 -3.33
C GLN A 133 4.54 8.45 -4.60
N ARG A 134 4.89 9.69 -4.96
CA ARG A 134 5.77 9.97 -6.09
C ARG A 134 7.18 9.41 -5.87
N ALA A 135 7.78 9.66 -4.71
CA ALA A 135 9.12 9.19 -4.38
C ALA A 135 9.24 7.66 -4.37
N ILE A 136 8.22 6.97 -3.85
CA ILE A 136 8.14 5.50 -3.86
C ILE A 136 7.98 4.99 -5.29
N ALA A 137 7.07 5.57 -6.07
CA ALA A 137 6.82 5.16 -7.44
C ALA A 137 8.03 5.40 -8.36
N SER A 138 8.79 6.47 -8.12
CA SER A 138 9.98 6.80 -8.91
C SER A 138 11.26 6.15 -8.42
N GLY A 139 11.24 5.46 -7.26
CA GLY A 139 12.45 4.94 -6.61
C GLY A 139 13.46 6.04 -6.24
N ASP A 140 13.00 7.27 -5.97
CA ASP A 140 13.89 8.39 -5.66
C ASP A 140 14.30 8.34 -4.18
N TYR A 141 15.45 7.71 -3.94
CA TYR A 141 16.05 7.58 -2.61
C TYR A 141 16.33 8.93 -1.93
N ALA A 142 16.63 9.99 -2.69
CA ALA A 142 16.90 11.32 -2.14
C ALA A 142 15.61 12.04 -1.73
N ALA A 143 14.51 11.76 -2.42
CA ALA A 143 13.18 12.20 -1.98
C ALA A 143 12.72 11.42 -0.73
N MET A 144 12.98 10.11 -0.66
CA MET A 144 12.71 9.31 0.55
C MET A 144 13.51 9.78 1.77
N ALA A 145 14.81 10.11 1.62
CA ALA A 145 15.61 10.62 2.73
C ALA A 145 15.07 11.96 3.28
N ARG A 146 14.67 12.87 2.38
CA ARG A 146 14.04 14.15 2.75
C ARG A 146 12.71 13.94 3.46
N LEU A 147 11.94 12.96 3.00
CA LEU A 147 10.69 12.60 3.63
C LEU A 147 10.90 12.03 5.03
N GLN A 148 11.87 11.13 5.20
CA GLN A 148 12.20 10.53 6.49
C GLN A 148 12.61 11.62 7.50
N GLN A 149 13.36 12.63 7.03
CA GLN A 149 13.73 13.80 7.82
C GLN A 149 12.53 14.69 8.18
N LYS A 150 11.60 14.93 7.24
CA LYS A 150 10.34 15.65 7.51
C LYS A 150 9.47 14.88 8.50
N MET A 151 9.39 13.56 8.38
CA MET A 151 8.60 12.70 9.27
C MET A 151 9.20 12.68 10.69
N ALA A 152 10.53 12.59 10.81
CA ALA A 152 11.23 12.74 12.08
C ALA A 152 10.96 14.11 12.72
N ALA A 153 11.03 15.19 11.94
CA ALA A 153 10.75 16.54 12.43
C ALA A 153 9.27 16.72 12.86
N ALA A 154 8.32 16.18 12.09
CA ALA A 154 6.89 16.30 12.38
C ALA A 154 6.47 15.50 13.62
N LEU A 155 7.13 14.38 13.89
CA LEU A 155 6.86 13.54 15.07
C LEU A 155 7.58 14.04 16.34
N GLY A 156 8.43 15.07 16.25
CA GLY A 156 9.12 15.66 17.41
C GLY A 156 10.56 15.21 17.62
N GLY A 157 11.21 14.66 16.58
CA GLY A 157 12.62 14.24 16.59
C GLY A 157 12.80 12.73 16.44
N GLU A 158 14.06 12.28 16.40
CA GLU A 158 14.43 10.86 16.31
C GLU A 158 13.89 10.05 17.49
N ASP A 159 13.84 10.64 18.68
CA ASP A 159 13.32 10.01 19.90
C ASP A 159 11.84 9.59 19.78
N ALA A 160 11.04 10.40 19.08
CA ALA A 160 9.63 10.08 18.85
C ALA A 160 9.45 8.97 17.82
N LEU A 161 10.36 8.89 16.84
CA LEU A 161 10.37 7.84 15.82
C LEU A 161 10.80 6.50 16.42
N GLU A 162 11.77 6.52 17.35
CA GLU A 162 12.18 5.35 18.13
C GLU A 162 11.09 4.90 19.11
N ALA A 163 10.39 5.85 19.75
CA ALA A 163 9.22 5.54 20.57
C ALA A 163 8.11 4.89 19.73
N LEU A 164 7.82 5.41 18.53
CA LEU A 164 6.83 4.84 17.61
C LEU A 164 7.25 3.43 17.15
N ALA A 165 8.53 3.23 16.80
CA ALA A 165 9.06 1.93 16.42
C ALA A 165 8.93 0.92 17.58
N THR A 166 9.27 1.33 18.80
CA THR A 166 9.12 0.52 20.02
C THR A 166 7.65 0.17 20.27
N GLN A 167 6.75 1.13 20.05
CA GLN A 167 5.32 0.96 20.25
C GLN A 167 4.68 0.08 19.17
N LEU A 168 5.15 0.14 17.91
CA LEU A 168 4.75 -0.75 16.82
C LEU A 168 5.22 -2.19 17.07
N VAL A 169 6.48 -2.39 17.48
CA VAL A 169 7.01 -3.70 17.88
C VAL A 169 6.22 -4.24 19.07
N GLY A 170 5.89 -3.39 20.04
CA GLY A 170 5.04 -3.73 21.18
C GLY A 170 3.62 -4.10 20.77
N ALA A 171 3.00 -3.37 19.85
CA ALA A 171 1.64 -3.62 19.36
C ALA A 171 1.55 -4.88 18.49
N ILE A 172 2.55 -5.15 17.65
CA ILE A 172 2.68 -6.41 16.91
C ILE A 172 2.86 -7.58 17.88
N GLY A 173 3.60 -7.37 18.97
CA GLY A 173 3.76 -8.35 20.06
C GLY A 173 2.52 -8.52 20.94
N ALA A 174 1.66 -7.50 21.07
CA ALA A 174 0.51 -7.48 21.97
C ALA A 174 -0.84 -7.78 21.30
N SER A 175 -0.94 -7.66 19.97
CA SER A 175 -2.17 -7.91 19.20
C SER A 175 -2.32 -9.35 18.70
N ALA A 176 -1.39 -10.25 19.06
CA ALA A 176 -1.60 -11.68 18.88
C ALA A 176 -2.50 -12.18 20.03
N PRO A 177 -3.74 -12.64 19.78
CA PRO A 177 -4.45 -13.42 20.79
C PRO A 177 -3.58 -14.63 21.13
N ARG A 178 -3.14 -14.72 22.39
CA ARG A 178 -2.58 -15.93 22.97
C ARG A 178 -3.70 -16.94 23.20
N GLU A 179 -4.31 -17.42 22.13
CA GLU A 179 -4.85 -18.77 22.17
C GLU A 179 -3.64 -19.72 22.17
N PRO A 180 -3.61 -20.77 23.00
CA PRO A 180 -2.65 -21.85 22.84
C PRO A 180 -3.02 -22.62 21.57
N LEU A 181 -2.67 -22.06 20.41
CA LEU A 181 -2.62 -22.79 19.16
C LEU A 181 -1.46 -23.77 19.28
N GLY A 182 -1.79 -25.00 19.66
CA GLY A 182 -0.96 -26.14 19.33
C GLY A 182 -0.71 -26.12 17.82
N GLY A 183 0.56 -25.94 17.45
CA GLY A 183 1.01 -26.01 16.08
C GLY A 183 0.84 -24.71 15.29
N PHE A 184 1.65 -23.69 15.58
CA PHE A 184 2.23 -22.95 14.46
C PHE A 184 3.02 -23.98 13.64
N PRO A 185 2.78 -24.14 12.32
CA PRO A 185 3.80 -24.75 11.50
C PRO A 185 5.01 -23.83 11.64
N GLU A 186 6.06 -24.33 12.30
CA GLU A 186 7.41 -23.83 12.04
C GLU A 186 7.48 -23.70 10.51
N LEU A 187 7.53 -22.48 9.98
CA LEU A 187 7.95 -22.33 8.59
C LEU A 187 9.31 -23.01 8.57
N PRO A 188 9.45 -24.18 7.93
CA PRO A 188 10.76 -24.74 7.74
C PRO A 188 11.35 -23.83 6.68
N ILE A 189 12.06 -22.79 7.11
CA ILE A 189 13.20 -22.38 6.30
C ILE A 189 14.07 -23.61 6.34
N ASP A 190 13.86 -24.47 5.34
CA ASP A 190 14.59 -25.70 5.18
C ASP A 190 15.99 -25.30 4.72
N LEU A 191 16.79 -24.83 5.68
CA LEU A 191 18.21 -24.57 5.54
C LEU A 191 18.95 -25.85 5.09
N ALA A 192 18.27 -27.02 5.07
CA ALA A 192 18.74 -28.23 4.41
C ALA A 192 18.73 -28.19 2.89
N ASN A 193 17.81 -27.45 2.28
CA ASN A 193 17.58 -27.41 0.84
C ASN A 193 17.87 -26.05 0.18
N VAL A 194 18.40 -25.08 0.92
CA VAL A 194 18.88 -23.84 0.32
C VAL A 194 20.19 -24.11 -0.44
N ASP A 195 20.24 -23.67 -1.70
CA ASP A 195 21.42 -23.80 -2.56
C ASP A 195 22.60 -23.04 -1.91
N PRO A 196 23.76 -23.69 -1.70
CA PRO A 196 24.95 -23.03 -1.15
C PRO A 196 25.41 -21.81 -1.96
N ALA A 197 25.09 -21.73 -3.26
CA ALA A 197 25.36 -20.55 -4.07
C ALA A 197 24.48 -19.35 -3.65
N GLN A 198 23.21 -19.60 -3.35
CA GLN A 198 22.28 -18.57 -2.86
C GLN A 198 22.63 -18.09 -1.46
N LEU A 199 23.11 -18.99 -0.59
CA LEU A 199 23.62 -18.62 0.73
C LEU A 199 24.91 -17.78 0.65
N ALA A 200 25.79 -18.06 -0.31
CA ALA A 200 27.00 -17.27 -0.52
C ALA A 200 26.70 -15.89 -1.11
N GLU A 201 25.72 -15.79 -2.01
CA GLU A 201 25.25 -14.52 -2.57
C GLU A 201 24.57 -13.65 -1.50
N LEU A 202 23.70 -14.25 -0.68
CA LEU A 202 23.06 -13.58 0.45
C LEU A 202 24.07 -13.11 1.50
N ALA A 203 25.11 -13.91 1.80
CA ALA A 203 26.17 -13.52 2.72
C ALA A 203 26.98 -12.34 2.19
N LYS A 204 27.21 -12.27 0.87
CA LYS A 204 27.93 -11.18 0.21
C LYS A 204 27.12 -9.87 0.16
N ASP A 205 25.81 -9.96 -0.04
CA ASP A 205 24.91 -8.80 -0.02
C ASP A 205 24.68 -8.25 1.40
N LEU A 206 24.88 -9.10 2.43
CA LEU A 206 24.74 -8.73 3.84
C LEU A 206 26.08 -8.41 4.52
N GLU A 207 27.19 -8.45 3.77
CA GLU A 207 28.53 -8.14 4.26
C GLU A 207 28.65 -6.61 4.50
N GLY A 208 28.50 -6.20 5.76
CA GLY A 208 28.55 -4.80 6.19
C GLY A 208 27.29 -4.29 6.91
N THR A 209 26.19 -5.05 6.89
CA THR A 209 24.93 -4.72 7.58
C THR A 209 24.66 -5.59 8.80
N LEU A 210 25.28 -6.76 8.88
CA LEU A 210 25.08 -7.69 10.00
C LEU A 210 26.17 -7.59 11.08
N PRO A 211 25.81 -7.79 12.37
CA PRO A 211 26.78 -7.91 13.45
C PRO A 211 27.75 -9.09 13.21
N PRO A 212 29.01 -8.98 13.63
CA PRO A 212 30.05 -9.99 13.36
C PRO A 212 29.71 -11.38 13.92
N GLU A 213 28.87 -11.46 14.96
CA GLU A 213 28.41 -12.73 15.54
C GLU A 213 27.51 -13.53 14.59
N GLN A 214 26.69 -12.87 13.76
CA GLN A 214 25.78 -13.55 12.82
C GLN A 214 26.50 -13.99 11.55
N LEU A 215 27.50 -13.23 11.09
CA LEU A 215 28.38 -13.63 9.99
C LEU A 215 29.17 -14.91 10.34
N ALA A 216 29.66 -15.01 11.58
CA ALA A 216 30.36 -16.20 12.06
C ALA A 216 29.47 -17.46 12.07
N GLU A 217 28.17 -17.32 12.38
CA GLU A 217 27.20 -18.42 12.36
C GLU A 217 26.92 -18.91 10.92
N ILE A 218 26.81 -17.98 9.97
CA ILE A 218 26.62 -18.29 8.54
C ILE A 218 27.86 -18.98 7.95
N GLU A 219 29.07 -18.49 8.23
CA GLU A 219 30.31 -19.14 7.79
C GLU A 219 30.47 -20.55 8.38
N ARG A 220 30.06 -20.73 9.64
CA ARG A 220 30.08 -22.04 10.31
C ARG A 220 29.10 -23.02 9.65
N LEU A 221 27.93 -22.55 9.22
CA LEU A 221 26.95 -23.38 8.50
C LEU A 221 27.43 -23.75 7.09
N LEU A 222 28.12 -22.85 6.40
CA LEU A 222 28.73 -23.12 5.08
C LEU A 222 29.88 -24.15 5.17
N LYS A 223 30.77 -24.02 6.16
CA LYS A 223 31.87 -24.99 6.39
C LYS A 223 31.41 -26.39 6.81
N LYS A 224 30.23 -26.50 7.43
CA LYS A 224 29.68 -27.81 7.84
C LYS A 224 29.08 -28.58 6.65
N ARG A 225 28.89 -27.94 5.50
CA ARG A 225 28.26 -28.50 4.29
C ARG A 225 29.21 -28.77 3.13
N SER A 226 30.44 -28.23 3.16
CA SER A 226 31.53 -28.58 2.25
C SER A 226 32.24 -29.86 2.68
#